data_AF-A0A2V2BW77-F1
#
_entry.id   AF-A0A2V2BW77-F1
#
_cell.length_a   1.000
_cell.length_b   1.000
_cell.length_c   1.000
_cell.angle_alpha   90.00
_cell.angle_beta   90.00
_cell.angle_gamma   90.00
#
_symmetry.space_group_name_H-M   'P 1'
#
loop_
_entity.id
_entity.type
_entity.pdbx_description
1 polymer ?
#
loop_
_entity_poly.entity_id
_entity_poly.type
_entity_poly.pdbx_seq_one_letter_code
_entity_poly.pdbx_strand_id
1 'polypeptide(L)'
;MKILKYLPAAAAAISLNAALCAAETARLRAYPVSFPSADSAPIESKAAVVAEIPEDERGLFEAAKSALASDPKALGLSASEARRAAAYKKIARPDPSKFLASAKIGEYFAVFPAASAPMPKGRPNVNFMVFKRDSEKYAWLPSFNDPILQVMADGAAKSRETNRGAVKPLTESDAKILAELEKKSLPFLNFANGPLVSLEELPDADSHEASKFYRAAQNVFYSWKIDEYGKFLTPRTKAAFDAQFGSMTEEQRRKALGDYFSWGKKYLKAMDASPVYAMIFLRTKDGETPRPDFAYLLKDGGKFKIAVFTDSKTPLEAFLGKYLLTDSPYAENMAKKFAPNGK
;
A
#
# COMPACT_ATOMS: atom_id res chain seq x y z
N MET A 1 29.34 -54.68 14.45
CA MET A 1 28.06 -53.92 14.33
C MET A 1 28.21 -52.53 14.94
N LYS A 2 28.54 -51.50 14.14
CA LYS A 2 28.59 -50.08 14.60
C LYS A 2 28.04 -49.09 13.57
N ILE A 3 27.22 -49.55 12.61
CA ILE A 3 26.71 -48.70 11.51
C ILE A 3 25.26 -48.22 11.76
N LEU A 4 24.51 -48.81 12.71
CA LEU A 4 23.10 -48.46 12.94
C LEU A 4 22.83 -47.22 13.83
N LYS A 5 23.85 -46.58 14.41
CA LYS A 5 23.63 -45.44 15.34
C LYS A 5 23.49 -44.06 14.69
N TYR A 6 23.78 -43.92 13.39
CA TYR A 6 23.78 -42.62 12.71
C TYR A 6 22.65 -42.44 11.68
N LEU A 7 21.85 -43.48 11.41
CA LEU A 7 20.71 -43.37 10.48
C LEU A 7 19.65 -42.34 10.92
N PRO A 8 19.26 -42.23 12.21
CA PRO A 8 18.25 -41.25 12.63
C PRO A 8 18.75 -39.80 12.52
N ALA A 9 20.04 -39.56 12.81
CA ALA A 9 20.64 -38.24 12.73
C ALA A 9 20.86 -37.79 11.28
N ALA A 10 21.23 -38.71 10.38
CA ALA A 10 21.34 -38.45 8.96
C ALA A 10 19.96 -38.21 8.31
N ALA A 11 18.93 -38.97 8.70
CA ALA A 11 17.57 -38.77 8.23
C ALA A 11 16.96 -37.44 8.73
N ALA A 12 17.26 -37.04 9.99
CA ALA A 12 16.87 -35.75 10.54
C ALA A 12 17.61 -34.57 9.88
N ALA A 13 18.89 -34.73 9.54
CA ALA A 13 19.64 -33.71 8.81
C ALA A 13 19.14 -33.59 7.36
N ILE A 14 18.80 -34.69 6.70
CA ILE A 14 18.23 -34.69 5.34
C ILE A 14 16.81 -34.12 5.35
N SER A 15 15.98 -34.38 6.36
CA SER A 15 14.64 -33.79 6.46
C SER A 15 14.66 -32.32 6.87
N LEU A 16 15.63 -31.88 7.68
CA LEU A 16 15.85 -30.46 7.98
C LEU A 16 16.37 -29.72 6.74
N ASN A 17 17.28 -30.33 5.98
CA ASN A 17 17.80 -29.76 4.73
C ASN A 17 16.76 -29.81 3.60
N ALA A 18 15.86 -30.81 3.58
CA ALA A 18 14.71 -30.86 2.67
C ALA A 18 13.62 -29.88 3.07
N ALA A 19 13.44 -29.57 4.36
CA ALA A 19 12.55 -28.50 4.83
C ALA A 19 13.16 -27.11 4.59
N LEU A 20 14.49 -26.95 4.69
CA LEU A 20 15.20 -25.74 4.27
C LEU A 20 15.23 -25.58 2.75
N CYS A 21 15.28 -26.68 1.97
CA CYS A 21 15.20 -26.65 0.51
C CYS A 21 13.76 -26.56 -0.01
N ALA A 22 12.75 -27.00 0.76
CA ALA A 22 11.32 -26.82 0.44
C ALA A 22 10.78 -25.47 0.90
N ALA A 23 11.50 -24.76 1.76
CA ALA A 23 11.44 -23.31 1.82
C ALA A 23 12.26 -22.74 0.66
N GLU A 24 11.81 -22.99 -0.58
CA GLU A 24 12.10 -22.05 -1.66
C GLU A 24 11.58 -20.70 -1.15
N THR A 25 12.46 -19.85 -0.63
CA THR A 25 12.08 -18.55 -0.09
C THR A 25 11.26 -17.85 -1.17
N ALA A 26 9.96 -17.67 -0.91
CA ALA A 26 9.04 -17.10 -1.88
C ALA A 26 9.67 -15.83 -2.45
N ARG A 27 9.86 -15.79 -3.76
CA ARG A 27 10.49 -14.64 -4.41
C ARG A 27 9.55 -13.45 -4.24
N LEU A 28 10.08 -12.32 -3.77
CA LEU A 28 9.28 -11.13 -3.53
C LEU A 28 9.55 -10.08 -4.60
N ARG A 29 8.55 -9.24 -4.86
CA ARG A 29 8.66 -8.06 -5.71
C ARG A 29 8.19 -6.83 -4.96
N ALA A 30 9.00 -5.78 -5.00
CA ALA A 30 8.68 -4.47 -4.49
C ALA A 30 8.11 -3.60 -5.62
N TYR A 31 6.92 -3.05 -5.39
CA TYR A 31 6.20 -2.13 -6.26
C TYR A 31 6.31 -0.72 -5.69
N PRO A 32 7.17 0.15 -6.22
CA PRO A 32 7.38 1.48 -5.66
C PRO A 32 6.10 2.31 -5.60
N VAL A 33 5.85 2.92 -4.45
CA VAL A 33 4.77 3.87 -4.25
C VAL A 33 5.26 5.25 -4.71
N SER A 34 4.44 5.95 -5.47
CA SER A 34 4.70 7.34 -5.85
C SER A 34 3.66 8.24 -5.21
N PHE A 35 4.07 9.43 -4.76
CA PHE A 35 3.15 10.43 -4.23
C PHE A 35 2.77 11.41 -5.35
N PRO A 36 1.49 11.72 -5.53
CA PRO A 36 1.07 12.67 -6.55
C PRO A 36 1.70 14.05 -6.31
N SER A 37 2.07 14.72 -7.40
CA SER A 37 2.45 16.13 -7.43
C SER A 37 1.58 16.82 -8.48
N ALA A 38 0.99 17.98 -8.17
CA ALA A 38 0.19 18.71 -9.16
C ALA A 38 1.05 19.47 -10.17
N ASP A 39 2.18 20.00 -9.70
CA ASP A 39 2.99 20.95 -10.46
C ASP A 39 4.23 20.29 -11.08
N SER A 40 4.45 19.01 -10.81
CA SER A 40 5.60 18.24 -11.30
C SER A 40 5.27 16.77 -11.51
N ALA A 41 6.26 16.01 -11.99
CA ALA A 41 6.16 14.55 -12.02
C ALA A 41 5.86 14.00 -10.60
N PRO A 42 5.19 12.84 -10.49
CA PRO A 42 4.99 12.17 -9.21
C PRO A 42 6.30 12.05 -8.43
N ILE A 43 6.22 12.30 -7.13
CA ILE A 43 7.37 12.20 -6.22
C ILE A 43 7.69 10.71 -6.07
N GLU A 44 8.84 10.31 -6.62
CA GLU A 44 9.36 8.97 -6.41
C GLU A 44 9.69 8.78 -4.93
N SER A 45 9.32 7.62 -4.40
CA SER A 45 9.51 7.29 -3.00
C SER A 45 10.23 5.95 -2.85
N LYS A 46 10.85 5.77 -1.69
CA LYS A 46 11.44 4.50 -1.24
C LYS A 46 10.41 3.54 -0.64
N ALA A 47 9.17 3.97 -0.45
CA ALA A 47 8.11 3.07 -0.03
C ALA A 47 7.69 2.16 -1.20
N ALA A 48 7.31 0.93 -0.87
CA ALA A 48 6.86 -0.04 -1.85
C ALA A 48 5.82 -0.99 -1.27
N VAL A 49 4.85 -1.40 -2.08
CA VAL A 49 4.05 -2.59 -1.77
C VAL A 49 4.92 -3.80 -2.10
N VAL A 50 5.11 -4.69 -1.13
CA VAL A 50 5.85 -5.94 -1.31
C VAL A 50 4.85 -7.08 -1.42
N ALA A 51 4.98 -7.88 -2.48
CA ALA A 51 4.13 -9.04 -2.75
C ALA A 51 4.98 -10.20 -3.24
N GLU A 52 4.47 -11.42 -3.16
CA GLU A 52 5.11 -12.60 -3.73
C GLU A 52 5.03 -12.58 -5.26
N ILE A 53 6.06 -13.12 -5.91
CA ILE A 53 6.06 -13.41 -7.35
C ILE A 53 5.33 -14.74 -7.53
N PRO A 54 4.39 -14.84 -8.49
CA PRO A 54 3.70 -16.09 -8.79
C PRO A 54 4.67 -17.24 -9.08
N GLU A 55 4.36 -18.44 -8.59
CA GLU A 55 5.17 -19.63 -8.81
C GLU A 55 5.25 -19.99 -10.30
N ASP A 56 4.16 -19.75 -11.03
CA ASP A 56 4.07 -19.89 -12.48
C ASP A 56 3.77 -18.52 -13.14
N GLU A 57 4.72 -17.60 -13.06
CA GLU A 57 4.60 -16.25 -13.66
C GLU A 57 4.45 -16.33 -15.18
N ARG A 58 5.12 -17.28 -15.85
CA ARG A 58 5.02 -17.44 -17.31
C ARG A 58 3.63 -17.90 -17.74
N GLY A 59 3.08 -18.93 -17.09
CA GLY A 59 1.72 -19.40 -17.39
C GLY A 59 0.66 -18.35 -17.08
N LEU A 60 0.87 -17.54 -16.03
CA LEU A 60 0.01 -16.39 -15.74
C LEU A 60 0.04 -15.32 -16.85
N PHE A 61 1.22 -14.99 -17.39
CA PHE A 61 1.33 -14.07 -18.52
C PHE A 61 0.69 -14.61 -19.80
N GLU A 62 0.85 -15.90 -20.10
CA GLU A 62 0.17 -16.52 -21.25
C GLU A 62 -1.35 -16.53 -21.09
N ALA A 63 -1.86 -16.77 -19.87
CA ALA A 63 -3.28 -16.66 -19.58
C ALA A 63 -3.79 -15.22 -19.76
N ALA A 64 -3.03 -14.21 -19.31
CA ALA A 64 -3.37 -12.81 -19.52
C ALA A 64 -3.37 -12.44 -21.00
N LYS A 65 -2.36 -12.85 -21.75
CA LYS A 65 -2.27 -12.64 -23.21
C LYS A 65 -3.46 -13.27 -23.94
N SER A 66 -3.80 -14.52 -23.62
CA SER A 66 -4.96 -15.21 -24.17
C SER A 66 -6.28 -14.50 -23.84
N ALA A 67 -6.44 -14.06 -22.59
CA ALA A 67 -7.60 -13.30 -22.15
C ALA A 67 -7.73 -11.96 -22.88
N LEU A 68 -6.61 -11.28 -23.17
CA LEU A 68 -6.57 -10.03 -23.93
C LEU A 68 -6.88 -10.22 -25.42
N ALA A 69 -6.41 -11.31 -26.04
CA ALA A 69 -6.66 -11.62 -27.44
C ALA A 69 -8.10 -12.10 -27.74
N SER A 70 -8.74 -12.75 -26.78
CA SER A 70 -10.08 -13.36 -26.97
C SER A 70 -11.22 -12.33 -26.98
N ASP A 71 -12.32 -12.60 -27.69
CA ASP A 71 -13.57 -11.88 -27.46
C ASP A 71 -14.03 -12.11 -26.00
N PRO A 72 -14.34 -11.07 -25.20
CA PRO A 72 -14.89 -11.23 -23.86
C PRO A 72 -16.07 -12.21 -23.75
N LYS A 73 -16.88 -12.38 -24.81
CA LYS A 73 -17.98 -13.36 -24.84
C LYS A 73 -17.51 -14.81 -24.95
N ALA A 74 -16.31 -15.04 -25.47
CA ALA A 74 -15.72 -16.37 -25.64
C ALA A 74 -14.97 -16.86 -24.39
N LEU A 75 -14.83 -16.03 -23.36
CA LEU A 75 -14.05 -16.33 -22.14
C LEU A 75 -14.80 -17.16 -21.08
N GLY A 76 -16.00 -17.65 -21.37
CA GLY A 76 -16.82 -18.38 -20.39
C GLY A 76 -17.26 -17.51 -19.21
N LEU A 77 -17.23 -16.18 -19.37
CA LEU A 77 -17.61 -15.21 -18.34
C LEU A 77 -19.13 -15.02 -18.29
N SER A 78 -19.65 -14.61 -17.12
CA SER A 78 -21.03 -14.13 -17.03
C SER A 78 -21.22 -12.88 -17.92
N ALA A 79 -22.46 -12.57 -18.32
CA ALA A 79 -22.74 -11.39 -19.14
C ALA A 79 -22.25 -10.07 -18.50
N SER A 80 -22.30 -9.98 -17.16
CA SER A 80 -21.78 -8.82 -16.43
C SER A 80 -20.24 -8.75 -16.51
N GLU A 81 -19.57 -9.87 -16.27
CA GLU A 81 -18.10 -9.96 -16.34
C GLU A 81 -17.58 -9.72 -17.76
N ALA A 82 -18.25 -10.24 -18.79
CA ALA A 82 -17.89 -9.99 -20.19
C ALA A 82 -17.99 -8.49 -20.55
N ARG A 83 -18.99 -7.76 -20.02
CA ARG A 83 -19.10 -6.30 -20.18
C ARG A 83 -17.96 -5.57 -19.46
N ARG A 84 -17.59 -6.00 -18.25
CA ARG A 84 -16.46 -5.43 -17.50
C ARG A 84 -15.13 -5.68 -18.19
N ALA A 85 -14.92 -6.89 -18.71
CA ALA A 85 -13.77 -7.24 -19.53
C ALA A 85 -13.66 -6.36 -20.79
N ALA A 86 -14.77 -6.17 -21.53
CA ALA A 86 -14.81 -5.30 -22.70
C ALA A 86 -14.50 -3.84 -22.32
N ALA A 87 -15.07 -3.33 -21.23
CA ALA A 87 -14.82 -1.98 -20.73
C ALA A 87 -13.34 -1.81 -20.33
N TYR A 88 -12.76 -2.78 -19.64
CA TYR A 88 -11.34 -2.80 -19.30
C TYR A 88 -10.47 -2.69 -20.56
N LYS A 89 -10.65 -3.58 -21.55
CA LYS A 89 -9.88 -3.54 -22.80
C LYS A 89 -9.97 -2.19 -23.53
N LYS A 90 -11.16 -1.56 -23.50
CA LYS A 90 -11.39 -0.24 -24.11
C LYS A 90 -10.72 0.91 -23.35
N ILE A 91 -10.77 0.88 -22.02
CA ILE A 91 -10.36 2.00 -21.15
C ILE A 91 -8.87 1.90 -20.81
N ALA A 92 -8.41 0.74 -20.33
CA ALA A 92 -7.03 0.47 -19.94
C ALA A 92 -6.11 0.32 -21.15
N ARG A 93 -6.68 -0.13 -22.30
CA ARG A 93 -5.94 -0.36 -23.56
C ARG A 93 -4.64 -1.15 -23.33
N PRO A 94 -4.70 -2.30 -22.63
CA PRO A 94 -3.51 -3.06 -22.28
C PRO A 94 -2.79 -3.55 -23.54
N ASP A 95 -1.47 -3.49 -23.53
CA ASP A 95 -0.59 -4.06 -24.55
C ASP A 95 -0.37 -5.56 -24.24
N PRO A 96 -0.92 -6.48 -25.04
CA PRO A 96 -0.80 -7.91 -24.79
C PRO A 96 0.62 -8.45 -25.05
N SER A 97 1.52 -7.65 -25.62
CA SER A 97 2.92 -8.01 -25.86
C SER A 97 3.85 -7.58 -24.73
N LYS A 98 3.37 -6.74 -23.80
CA LYS A 98 4.22 -6.11 -22.78
C LYS A 98 3.56 -6.14 -21.40
N PHE A 99 4.02 -7.08 -20.57
CA PHE A 99 3.67 -7.14 -19.15
C PHE A 99 4.78 -6.52 -18.31
N LEU A 100 4.42 -5.56 -17.44
CA LEU A 100 5.35 -4.83 -16.60
C LEU A 100 5.72 -5.62 -15.35
N ALA A 101 4.75 -6.33 -14.77
CA ALA A 101 4.93 -7.12 -13.57
C ALA A 101 3.80 -8.14 -13.33
N SER A 102 3.99 -9.02 -12.34
CA SER A 102 2.96 -9.91 -11.79
C SER A 102 3.14 -10.10 -10.27
N ALA A 103 2.06 -10.41 -9.58
CA ALA A 103 2.05 -10.65 -8.14
C ALA A 103 1.11 -11.79 -7.74
N LYS A 104 1.48 -12.56 -6.73
CA LYS A 104 0.58 -13.41 -5.94
C LYS A 104 0.10 -12.61 -4.73
N ILE A 105 -1.21 -12.65 -4.48
CA ILE A 105 -1.91 -11.89 -3.45
C ILE A 105 -2.97 -12.81 -2.84
N GLY A 106 -2.56 -13.61 -1.84
CA GLY A 106 -3.38 -14.68 -1.29
C GLY A 106 -3.72 -15.74 -2.33
N GLU A 107 -5.01 -16.02 -2.47
CA GLU A 107 -5.56 -16.96 -3.46
C GLU A 107 -5.61 -16.38 -4.89
N TYR A 108 -5.23 -15.10 -5.07
CA TYR A 108 -5.36 -14.37 -6.32
C TYR A 108 -4.01 -14.01 -6.92
N PHE A 109 -4.02 -13.78 -8.23
CA PHE A 109 -2.83 -13.47 -9.03
C PHE A 109 -3.10 -12.21 -9.86
N ALA A 110 -2.21 -11.24 -9.83
CA ALA A 110 -2.33 -10.00 -10.57
C ALA A 110 -1.28 -9.95 -11.70
N VAL A 111 -1.68 -9.40 -12.85
CA VAL A 111 -0.80 -9.06 -13.97
C VAL A 111 -0.97 -7.58 -14.27
N PHE A 112 0.14 -6.88 -14.49
CA PHE A 112 0.17 -5.45 -14.77
C PHE A 112 0.66 -5.20 -16.20
N PRO A 113 -0.24 -5.19 -17.21
CA PRO A 113 0.15 -4.87 -18.58
C PRO A 113 0.54 -3.40 -18.74
N ALA A 114 1.45 -3.12 -19.68
CA ALA A 114 1.65 -1.75 -20.13
C ALA A 114 0.39 -1.25 -20.86
N ALA A 115 0.09 0.05 -20.80
CA ALA A 115 -0.90 0.61 -21.71
C ALA A 115 -0.27 0.83 -23.09
N SER A 116 -1.03 0.53 -24.14
CA SER A 116 -0.67 0.81 -25.53
C SER A 116 -0.70 2.31 -25.88
N ALA A 117 -1.30 3.14 -25.03
CA ALA A 117 -1.37 4.59 -25.20
C ALA A 117 -1.43 5.30 -23.83
N PRO A 118 -1.06 6.58 -23.73
CA PRO A 118 -1.22 7.36 -22.51
C PRO A 118 -2.68 7.35 -22.01
N MET A 119 -2.86 7.12 -20.71
CA MET A 119 -4.18 7.18 -20.09
C MET A 119 -4.71 8.62 -20.08
N PRO A 120 -6.04 8.83 -20.16
CA PRO A 120 -6.62 10.16 -19.99
C PRO A 120 -6.19 10.81 -18.67
N LYS A 121 -5.83 12.09 -18.70
CA LYS A 121 -5.48 12.86 -17.49
C LYS A 121 -6.59 12.75 -16.44
N GLY A 122 -6.21 12.59 -15.18
CA GLY A 122 -7.13 12.55 -14.03
C GLY A 122 -7.83 11.20 -13.79
N ARG A 123 -7.48 10.13 -14.52
CA ARG A 123 -7.97 8.78 -14.22
C ARG A 123 -6.93 7.97 -13.44
N PRO A 124 -7.33 7.27 -12.37
CA PRO A 124 -6.43 6.35 -11.69
C PRO A 124 -6.00 5.23 -12.64
N ASN A 125 -4.77 4.75 -12.46
CA ASN A 125 -4.25 3.65 -13.26
C ASN A 125 -5.02 2.36 -12.92
N VAL A 126 -5.71 1.84 -13.93
CA VAL A 126 -6.49 0.61 -13.84
C VAL A 126 -5.85 -0.52 -14.63
N ASN A 127 -4.56 -0.39 -15.00
CA ASN A 127 -3.85 -1.37 -15.82
C ASN A 127 -3.41 -2.59 -15.02
N PHE A 128 -4.38 -3.34 -14.49
CA PHE A 128 -4.16 -4.63 -13.88
C PHE A 128 -5.25 -5.61 -14.28
N MET A 129 -4.90 -6.90 -14.30
CA MET A 129 -5.81 -8.02 -14.50
C MET A 129 -5.65 -8.96 -13.31
N VAL A 130 -6.75 -9.44 -12.73
CA VAL A 130 -6.73 -10.35 -11.59
C VAL A 130 -7.24 -11.72 -12.00
N PHE A 131 -6.56 -12.76 -11.59
CA PHE A 131 -6.89 -14.14 -11.88
C PHE A 131 -7.05 -14.91 -10.57
N LYS A 132 -7.87 -15.95 -10.62
CA LYS A 132 -7.88 -17.02 -9.62
C LYS A 132 -7.44 -18.30 -10.30
N ARG A 133 -6.62 -19.10 -9.61
CA ARG A 133 -6.21 -20.41 -10.10
C ARG A 133 -7.31 -21.43 -9.79
N ASP A 134 -7.80 -22.11 -10.83
CA ASP A 134 -8.72 -23.24 -10.73
C ASP A 134 -8.15 -24.39 -11.58
N SER A 135 -7.89 -25.53 -10.94
CA SER A 135 -7.51 -26.77 -11.61
C SER A 135 -6.41 -26.57 -12.66
N GLU A 136 -5.31 -25.94 -12.23
CA GLU A 136 -4.12 -25.55 -13.02
C GLU A 136 -4.31 -24.41 -14.04
N LYS A 137 -5.50 -23.86 -14.21
CA LYS A 137 -5.77 -22.74 -15.12
C LYS A 137 -5.97 -21.43 -14.37
N TYR A 138 -5.60 -20.33 -15.01
CA TYR A 138 -5.88 -18.98 -14.49
C TYR A 138 -7.18 -18.44 -15.11
N ALA A 139 -8.21 -18.29 -14.27
CA ALA A 139 -9.49 -17.70 -14.67
C ALA A 139 -9.48 -16.20 -14.37
N TRP A 140 -9.71 -15.37 -15.40
CA TRP A 140 -9.75 -13.91 -15.26
C TRP A 140 -10.99 -13.47 -14.47
N LEU A 141 -10.82 -12.52 -13.55
CA LEU A 141 -11.85 -11.87 -12.74
C LEU A 141 -11.96 -10.37 -13.06
N PRO A 142 -12.66 -9.98 -14.15
CA PRO A 142 -12.77 -8.58 -14.59
C PRO A 142 -13.37 -7.61 -13.57
N SER A 143 -14.26 -8.06 -12.68
CA SER A 143 -14.86 -7.22 -11.63
C SER A 143 -14.00 -7.07 -10.38
N PHE A 144 -12.89 -7.81 -10.28
CA PHE A 144 -12.04 -7.73 -9.10
C PHE A 144 -11.32 -6.38 -9.08
N ASN A 145 -11.60 -5.59 -8.05
CA ASN A 145 -10.99 -4.28 -7.84
C ASN A 145 -10.60 -4.13 -6.37
N ASP A 146 -9.43 -3.53 -6.14
CA ASP A 146 -8.94 -3.21 -4.82
C ASP A 146 -7.96 -2.03 -4.87
N PRO A 147 -7.97 -1.12 -3.88
CA PRO A 147 -6.99 -0.03 -3.82
C PRO A 147 -5.53 -0.48 -3.89
N ILE A 148 -5.17 -1.63 -3.31
CA ILE A 148 -3.78 -2.11 -3.35
C ILE A 148 -3.31 -2.42 -4.78
N LEU A 149 -4.20 -2.95 -5.63
CA LEU A 149 -3.89 -3.26 -7.03
C LEU A 149 -3.62 -2.00 -7.85
N GLN A 150 -4.32 -0.90 -7.55
CA GLN A 150 -4.08 0.40 -8.18
C GLN A 150 -2.70 0.96 -7.76
N VAL A 151 -2.36 0.89 -6.46
CA VAL A 151 -1.03 1.28 -5.96
C VAL A 151 0.07 0.46 -6.64
N MET A 152 -0.11 -0.86 -6.76
CA MET A 152 0.85 -1.74 -7.42
C MET A 152 0.95 -1.45 -8.93
N ALA A 153 -0.17 -1.17 -9.60
CA ALA A 153 -0.19 -0.82 -11.03
C ALA A 153 0.59 0.46 -11.34
N ASP A 154 0.53 1.47 -10.44
CA ASP A 154 1.33 2.69 -10.56
C ASP A 154 2.84 2.43 -10.43
N GLY A 155 3.22 1.48 -9.57
CA GLY A 155 4.61 1.07 -9.35
C GLY A 155 5.14 0.01 -10.33
N ALA A 156 4.29 -0.66 -11.10
CA ALA A 156 4.62 -1.90 -11.81
C ALA A 156 5.82 -1.74 -12.78
N ALA A 157 5.87 -0.65 -13.54
CA ALA A 157 6.96 -0.38 -14.49
C ALA A 157 8.35 -0.23 -13.84
N LYS A 158 8.39 0.12 -12.55
CA LYS A 158 9.62 0.30 -11.75
C LYS A 158 9.76 -0.77 -10.67
N SER A 159 8.94 -1.82 -10.76
CA SER A 159 8.99 -2.92 -9.81
C SER A 159 10.31 -3.67 -9.92
N ARG A 160 10.76 -4.22 -8.79
CA ARG A 160 12.03 -4.94 -8.70
C ARG A 160 11.91 -6.11 -7.76
N GLU A 161 12.65 -7.17 -8.04
CA GLU A 161 12.79 -8.26 -7.09
C GLU A 161 13.40 -7.76 -5.78
N THR A 162 12.93 -8.32 -4.68
CA THR A 162 13.43 -8.04 -3.34
C THR A 162 13.46 -9.35 -2.56
N ASN A 163 14.20 -9.36 -1.47
CA ASN A 163 14.24 -10.49 -0.56
C ASN A 163 13.53 -10.13 0.76
N ARG A 164 13.06 -11.16 1.46
CA ARG A 164 12.42 -11.02 2.76
C ARG A 164 13.40 -10.54 3.83
N GLY A 165 14.67 -10.94 3.74
CA GLY A 165 15.73 -10.50 4.67
C GLY A 165 16.01 -8.99 4.67
N ALA A 166 15.62 -8.26 3.62
CA ALA A 166 15.70 -6.79 3.60
C ALA A 166 14.59 -6.11 4.41
N VAL A 167 13.52 -6.83 4.76
CA VAL A 167 12.40 -6.29 5.55
C VAL A 167 12.69 -6.50 7.03
N LYS A 168 12.92 -5.40 7.74
CA LYS A 168 13.17 -5.42 9.19
C LYS A 168 11.91 -5.00 9.94
N PRO A 169 11.26 -5.89 10.70
CA PRO A 169 10.12 -5.50 11.53
C PRO A 169 10.53 -4.44 12.56
N LEU A 170 9.62 -3.54 12.89
CA LEU A 170 9.86 -2.47 13.87
C LEU A 170 9.63 -2.95 15.31
N THR A 171 8.75 -3.93 15.49
CA THR A 171 8.40 -4.53 16.78
C THR A 171 8.28 -6.05 16.66
N GLU A 172 8.21 -6.76 17.80
CA GLU A 172 7.92 -8.20 17.80
C GLU A 172 6.52 -8.51 17.27
N SER A 173 5.55 -7.62 17.48
CA SER A 173 4.20 -7.75 16.91
C SER A 173 4.24 -7.66 15.39
N ASP A 174 4.98 -6.69 14.84
CA ASP A 174 5.18 -6.56 13.40
C ASP A 174 5.80 -7.84 12.82
N ALA A 175 6.77 -8.45 13.52
CA ALA A 175 7.38 -9.72 13.09
C ALA A 175 6.34 -10.87 13.02
N LYS A 176 5.45 -10.98 14.02
CA LYS A 176 4.37 -11.97 14.03
C LYS A 176 3.38 -11.75 12.88
N ILE A 177 2.97 -10.49 12.66
CA ILE A 177 2.06 -10.14 11.56
C ILE A 177 2.70 -10.45 10.21
N LEU A 178 3.98 -10.13 10.00
CA LEU A 178 4.69 -10.48 8.76
C LEU A 178 4.75 -11.99 8.51
N ALA A 179 4.92 -12.79 9.56
CA ALA A 179 4.89 -14.24 9.46
C ALA A 179 3.47 -14.77 9.11
N GLU A 180 2.41 -14.12 9.57
CA GLU A 180 1.03 -14.46 9.16
C GLU A 180 0.76 -14.08 7.70
N LEU A 181 1.22 -12.91 7.28
CA LEU A 181 1.10 -12.45 5.90
C LEU A 181 1.85 -13.40 4.96
N GLU A 182 3.03 -13.89 5.36
CA GLU A 182 3.81 -14.90 4.64
C GLU A 182 3.04 -16.19 4.42
N LYS A 183 2.49 -16.77 5.50
CA LYS A 183 1.73 -18.03 5.41
C LYS A 183 0.59 -17.96 4.40
N LYS A 184 0.01 -16.78 4.25
CA LYS A 184 -1.14 -16.52 3.39
C LYS A 184 -0.77 -15.82 2.07
N SER A 185 0.51 -15.66 1.73
CA SER A 185 0.97 -14.92 0.54
C SER A 185 0.35 -13.52 0.40
N LEU A 186 0.17 -12.81 1.51
CA LEU A 186 -0.47 -11.48 1.54
C LEU A 186 0.58 -10.36 1.44
N PRO A 187 0.30 -9.31 0.65
CA PRO A 187 1.23 -8.20 0.49
C PRO A 187 1.23 -7.26 1.70
N PHE A 188 2.25 -6.42 1.79
CA PHE A 188 2.38 -5.38 2.81
C PHE A 188 3.08 -4.13 2.28
N LEU A 189 2.88 -3.01 2.98
CA LEU A 189 3.55 -1.76 2.67
C LEU A 189 4.86 -1.66 3.44
N ASN A 190 5.97 -1.49 2.71
CA ASN A 190 7.31 -1.35 3.28
C ASN A 190 7.87 0.05 3.00
N PHE A 191 8.40 0.69 4.03
CA PHE A 191 9.08 1.99 3.97
C PHE A 191 10.59 1.80 4.14
N ALA A 192 11.36 2.88 3.97
CA ALA A 192 12.80 2.84 4.12
C ALA A 192 13.24 2.47 5.56
N ASN A 193 12.44 2.82 6.56
CA ASN A 193 12.71 2.48 7.96
C ASN A 193 12.02 1.20 8.45
N GLY A 194 11.14 0.58 7.67
CA GLY A 194 10.48 -0.69 8.03
C GLY A 194 9.06 -0.83 7.49
N PRO A 195 8.39 -1.95 7.76
CA PRO A 195 7.04 -2.22 7.29
C PRO A 195 5.97 -1.50 8.13
N LEU A 196 4.89 -1.07 7.47
CA LEU A 196 3.68 -0.58 8.13
C LEU A 196 2.62 -1.70 8.09
N VAL A 197 2.60 -2.52 9.14
CA VAL A 197 1.66 -3.66 9.28
C VAL A 197 0.83 -3.61 10.56
N SER A 198 1.12 -2.66 11.46
CA SER A 198 0.38 -2.43 12.70
C SER A 198 0.38 -0.95 13.08
N LEU A 199 -0.56 -0.60 13.97
CA LEU A 199 -0.66 0.70 14.62
C LEU A 199 -0.05 0.69 16.04
N GLU A 200 0.83 -0.26 16.34
CA GLU A 200 1.59 -0.26 17.59
C GLU A 200 2.47 0.98 17.67
N GLU A 201 2.44 1.68 18.81
CA GLU A 201 3.27 2.84 19.06
C GLU A 201 4.74 2.44 19.19
N LEU A 202 5.63 3.16 18.51
CA LEU A 202 7.07 2.98 18.70
C LEU A 202 7.56 3.79 19.91
N PRO A 203 8.55 3.29 20.67
CA PRO A 203 9.08 4.00 21.84
C PRO A 203 9.61 5.42 21.54
N ASP A 204 10.09 5.65 20.32
CA ASP A 204 10.64 6.92 19.85
C ASP A 204 9.64 7.74 19.02
N ALA A 205 8.38 7.31 18.92
CA ALA A 205 7.36 7.97 18.10
C ALA A 205 7.26 9.47 18.38
N ASP A 206 7.29 9.88 19.65
CA ASP A 206 7.22 11.28 20.07
C ASP A 206 8.53 12.05 19.93
N SER A 207 9.67 11.36 20.03
CA SER A 207 11.00 11.99 19.99
C SER A 207 11.56 12.10 18.57
N HIS A 208 10.97 11.41 17.60
CA HIS A 208 11.30 11.47 16.19
C HIS A 208 11.16 12.90 15.61
N GLU A 209 12.10 13.32 14.75
CA GLU A 209 12.14 14.69 14.21
C GLU A 209 10.87 15.10 13.48
N ALA A 210 10.33 14.18 12.66
CA ALA A 210 9.09 14.39 11.92
C ALA A 210 7.90 14.65 12.86
N SER A 211 7.83 13.93 13.99
CA SER A 211 6.80 14.10 15.02
C SER A 211 6.95 15.42 15.75
N LYS A 212 8.18 15.81 16.12
CA LYS A 212 8.47 17.11 16.73
C LYS A 212 8.06 18.26 15.81
N PHE A 213 8.40 18.17 14.53
CA PHE A 213 7.98 19.15 13.52
C PHE A 213 6.45 19.25 13.44
N TYR A 214 5.77 18.11 13.28
CA TYR A 214 4.33 18.11 13.11
C TYR A 214 3.61 18.59 14.38
N ARG A 215 4.07 18.20 15.56
CA ARG A 215 3.58 18.73 16.85
C ARG A 215 3.75 20.25 16.94
N ALA A 216 4.90 20.79 16.57
CA ALA A 216 5.11 22.24 16.54
C ALA A 216 4.13 22.94 15.59
N ALA A 217 3.91 22.39 14.40
CA ALA A 217 2.93 22.91 13.45
C ALA A 217 1.50 22.88 14.03
N GLN A 218 1.11 21.77 14.67
CA GLN A 218 -0.20 21.62 15.30
C GLN A 218 -0.39 22.57 16.48
N ASN A 219 0.63 22.80 17.31
CA ASN A 219 0.54 23.78 18.41
C ASN A 219 0.27 25.19 17.90
N VAL A 220 0.89 25.59 16.79
CA VAL A 220 0.61 26.89 16.12
C VAL A 220 -0.82 26.93 15.58
N PHE A 221 -1.27 25.84 14.94
CA PHE A 221 -2.63 25.71 14.43
C PHE A 221 -3.69 25.84 15.54
N TYR A 222 -3.53 25.10 16.64
CA TYR A 222 -4.44 25.11 17.78
C TYR A 222 -4.40 26.43 18.57
N SER A 223 -3.32 27.21 18.44
CA SER A 223 -3.22 28.56 19.02
C SER A 223 -3.91 29.65 18.18
N TRP A 224 -4.71 29.28 17.17
CA TRP A 224 -5.39 30.20 16.24
C TRP A 224 -4.46 31.08 15.40
N LYS A 225 -3.16 30.77 15.35
CA LYS A 225 -2.16 31.52 14.57
C LYS A 225 -2.12 31.02 13.12
N ILE A 226 -3.26 31.13 12.44
CA ILE A 226 -3.51 30.52 11.13
C ILE A 226 -2.50 31.00 10.05
N ASP A 227 -2.16 32.29 10.06
CA ASP A 227 -1.17 32.84 9.12
C ASP A 227 0.25 32.29 9.39
N GLU A 228 0.59 32.07 10.66
CA GLU A 228 1.85 31.42 11.04
C GLU A 228 1.84 29.93 10.69
N TYR A 229 0.70 29.25 10.79
CA TYR A 229 0.54 27.85 10.41
C TYR A 229 0.84 27.62 8.93
N GLY A 230 0.51 28.58 8.06
CA GLY A 230 0.84 28.55 6.63
C GLY A 230 2.35 28.36 6.36
N LYS A 231 3.24 28.74 7.28
CA LYS A 231 4.69 28.52 7.17
C LYS A 231 5.10 27.05 7.28
N PHE A 232 4.25 26.20 7.84
CA PHE A 232 4.50 24.76 7.95
C PHE A 232 3.99 23.98 6.72
N LEU A 233 3.22 24.62 5.85
CA LEU A 233 2.59 23.98 4.69
C LEU A 233 3.49 24.06 3.45
N THR A 234 3.38 23.09 2.55
CA THR A 234 3.89 23.27 1.17
C THR A 234 3.13 24.40 0.48
N PRO A 235 3.70 25.07 -0.56
CA PRO A 235 3.00 26.14 -1.27
C PRO A 235 1.60 25.78 -1.75
N ARG A 236 1.42 24.57 -2.30
CA ARG A 236 0.12 24.06 -2.73
C ARG A 236 -0.84 23.83 -1.58
N THR A 237 -0.40 23.12 -0.53
CA THR A 237 -1.22 22.89 0.66
C THR A 237 -1.67 24.23 1.26
N LYS A 238 -0.77 25.22 1.28
CA LYS A 238 -1.08 26.58 1.73
C LYS A 238 -2.14 27.23 0.85
N ALA A 239 -2.01 27.18 -0.46
CA ALA A 239 -2.99 27.76 -1.38
C ALA A 239 -4.38 27.13 -1.21
N ALA A 240 -4.47 25.80 -1.07
CA ALA A 240 -5.73 25.11 -0.80
C ALA A 240 -6.33 25.50 0.56
N PHE A 241 -5.48 25.60 1.58
CA PHE A 241 -5.87 26.03 2.91
C PHE A 241 -6.38 27.49 2.91
N ASP A 242 -5.68 28.41 2.25
CA ASP A 242 -6.07 29.81 2.11
C ASP A 242 -7.36 29.95 1.29
N ALA A 243 -7.55 29.14 0.25
CA ALA A 243 -8.80 29.13 -0.51
C ALA A 243 -10.00 28.67 0.34
N GLN A 244 -9.79 27.75 1.26
CA GLN A 244 -10.84 27.23 2.14
C GLN A 244 -11.15 28.17 3.32
N PHE A 245 -10.12 28.74 3.96
CA PHE A 245 -10.27 29.48 5.22
C PHE A 245 -9.97 30.97 5.11
N GLY A 246 -9.30 31.41 4.06
CA GLY A 246 -8.80 32.78 3.89
C GLY A 246 -9.91 33.83 3.87
N SER A 247 -11.06 33.52 3.27
CA SER A 247 -12.23 34.41 3.22
C SER A 247 -13.13 34.34 4.45
N MET A 248 -12.87 33.42 5.39
CA MET A 248 -13.68 33.28 6.61
C MET A 248 -13.26 34.32 7.66
N THR A 249 -14.26 34.92 8.32
CA THR A 249 -14.06 35.72 9.53
C THR A 249 -13.50 34.86 10.68
N GLU A 250 -12.95 35.48 11.71
CA GLU A 250 -12.43 34.74 12.88
C GLU A 250 -13.54 33.88 13.54
N GLU A 251 -14.76 34.41 13.67
CA GLU A 251 -15.91 33.66 14.19
C GLU A 251 -16.27 32.44 13.33
N GLN A 252 -16.27 32.59 12.00
CA GLN A 252 -16.51 31.49 11.07
C GLN A 252 -15.41 30.43 11.17
N ARG A 253 -14.14 30.84 11.28
CA ARG A 253 -13.01 29.91 11.49
C ARG A 253 -13.14 29.18 12.82
N ARG A 254 -13.50 29.90 13.91
CA ARG A 254 -13.79 29.32 15.24
C ARG A 254 -14.88 28.26 15.18
N LYS A 255 -15.97 28.53 14.46
CA LYS A 255 -17.05 27.56 14.26
C LYS A 255 -16.62 26.36 13.42
N ALA A 256 -15.85 26.58 12.35
CA ALA A 256 -15.45 25.53 11.41
C ALA A 256 -14.35 24.61 11.96
N LEU A 257 -13.39 25.16 12.71
CA LEU A 257 -12.22 24.44 13.23
C LEU A 257 -12.31 24.11 14.72
N GLY A 258 -13.25 24.71 15.46
CA GLY A 258 -13.36 24.56 16.91
C GLY A 258 -13.54 23.12 17.38
N ASP A 259 -14.36 22.32 16.69
CA ASP A 259 -14.46 20.90 17.02
C ASP A 259 -13.15 20.16 16.74
N TYR A 260 -12.44 20.47 15.65
CA TYR A 260 -11.14 19.89 15.35
C TYR A 260 -10.11 20.17 16.46
N PHE A 261 -10.21 21.33 17.13
CA PHE A 261 -9.28 21.71 18.20
C PHE A 261 -9.55 20.98 19.51
N SER A 262 -10.74 20.36 19.65
CA SER A 262 -11.06 19.48 20.77
C SER A 262 -10.39 18.10 20.67
N TRP A 263 -9.75 17.78 19.53
CA TRP A 263 -9.04 16.53 19.32
C TRP A 263 -7.54 16.70 19.60
N GLY A 264 -7.02 15.89 20.52
CA GLY A 264 -5.60 15.64 20.70
C GLY A 264 -5.06 14.65 19.66
N LYS A 265 -3.72 14.52 19.64
CA LYS A 265 -3.01 13.56 18.79
C LYS A 265 -1.99 12.78 19.61
N LYS A 266 -2.07 11.45 19.52
CA LYS A 266 -1.05 10.52 20.02
C LYS A 266 -0.27 9.97 18.83
N TYR A 267 1.02 10.33 18.70
CA TYR A 267 1.84 9.88 17.57
C TYR A 267 2.23 8.41 17.75
N LEU A 268 2.15 7.63 16.67
CA LEU A 268 2.42 6.20 16.69
C LEU A 268 3.69 5.84 15.92
N LYS A 269 3.81 6.32 14.67
CA LYS A 269 4.92 6.00 13.76
C LYS A 269 5.21 7.17 12.83
N ALA A 270 6.47 7.35 12.46
CA ALA A 270 6.90 8.19 11.35
C ALA A 270 7.51 7.29 10.26
N MET A 271 6.76 7.00 9.20
CA MET A 271 7.19 6.06 8.16
C MET A 271 7.94 6.80 7.05
N ASP A 272 9.21 6.48 6.83
CA ASP A 272 10.09 7.17 5.89
C ASP A 272 9.96 6.62 4.47
N ALA A 273 9.32 7.37 3.59
CA ALA A 273 9.24 7.07 2.17
C ALA A 273 10.21 7.89 1.32
N SER A 274 11.02 8.79 1.89
CA SER A 274 12.03 9.66 1.24
C SER A 274 11.73 10.12 -0.20
N PRO A 275 11.41 11.42 -0.44
CA PRO A 275 11.49 12.54 0.50
C PRO A 275 10.24 12.73 1.38
N VAL A 276 9.25 11.84 1.29
CA VAL A 276 7.99 11.95 2.03
C VAL A 276 8.04 11.10 3.30
N TYR A 277 7.47 11.59 4.40
CA TYR A 277 7.17 10.81 5.60
C TYR A 277 5.65 10.69 5.76
N ALA A 278 5.17 9.49 6.07
CA ALA A 278 3.80 9.28 6.52
C ALA A 278 3.78 9.24 8.06
N MET A 279 3.26 10.30 8.67
CA MET A 279 3.03 10.37 10.10
C MET A 279 1.73 9.66 10.44
N ILE A 280 1.80 8.62 11.27
CA ILE A 280 0.66 7.85 11.74
C ILE A 280 0.36 8.24 13.19
N PHE A 281 -0.89 8.56 13.51
CA PHE A 281 -1.30 8.99 14.84
C PHE A 281 -2.74 8.57 15.15
N LEU A 282 -3.10 8.54 16.44
CA LEU A 282 -4.48 8.46 16.88
C LEU A 282 -4.99 9.88 17.17
N ARG A 283 -6.17 10.21 16.68
CA ARG A 283 -6.96 11.34 17.16
C ARG A 283 -7.68 10.91 18.43
N THR A 284 -7.54 11.70 19.49
CA THR A 284 -8.09 11.39 20.81
C THR A 284 -8.96 12.55 21.30
N LYS A 285 -10.12 12.26 21.88
CA LYS A 285 -10.99 13.25 22.52
C LYS A 285 -11.65 12.58 23.72
N ASP A 286 -11.83 13.32 24.80
CA ASP A 286 -12.42 12.77 26.03
C ASP A 286 -13.82 12.21 25.75
N GLY A 287 -14.07 10.97 26.18
CA GLY A 287 -15.33 10.26 25.94
C GLY A 287 -15.51 9.69 24.52
N GLU A 288 -14.56 9.88 23.62
CA GLU A 288 -14.60 9.36 22.24
C GLU A 288 -13.57 8.24 22.04
N THR A 289 -13.91 7.24 21.23
CA THR A 289 -12.97 6.20 20.81
C THR A 289 -11.85 6.82 19.98
N PRO A 290 -10.57 6.57 20.30
CA PRO A 290 -9.45 7.04 19.50
C PRO A 290 -9.56 6.57 18.05
N ARG A 291 -9.31 7.46 17.09
CA ARG A 291 -9.43 7.15 15.66
C ARG A 291 -8.07 7.25 14.96
N PRO A 292 -7.59 6.21 14.27
CA PRO A 292 -6.34 6.30 13.54
C PRO A 292 -6.47 7.26 12.36
N ASP A 293 -5.39 7.99 12.12
CA ASP A 293 -5.29 8.99 11.06
C ASP A 293 -3.82 9.18 10.67
N PHE A 294 -3.57 9.95 9.61
CA PHE A 294 -2.23 10.18 9.11
C PHE A 294 -2.06 11.57 8.51
N ALA A 295 -0.80 11.97 8.33
CA ALA A 295 -0.42 13.17 7.60
C ALA A 295 0.85 12.92 6.80
N TYR A 296 0.98 13.56 5.64
CA TYR A 296 2.24 13.52 4.89
C TYR A 296 3.11 14.73 5.19
N LEU A 297 4.40 14.47 5.40
CA LEU A 297 5.42 15.49 5.55
C LEU A 297 6.43 15.36 4.41
N LEU A 298 6.57 16.38 3.59
CA LEU A 298 7.63 16.47 2.59
C LEU A 298 8.89 17.03 3.24
N LYS A 299 10.02 16.33 3.11
CA LYS A 299 11.34 16.80 3.52
C LYS A 299 12.06 17.37 2.30
N ASP A 300 12.22 18.70 2.26
CA ASP A 300 12.90 19.42 1.19
C ASP A 300 13.94 20.38 1.77
N GLY A 301 15.17 20.37 1.22
CA GLY A 301 16.29 21.17 1.73
C GLY A 301 16.59 20.97 3.22
N GLY A 302 16.35 19.76 3.74
CA GLY A 302 16.51 19.43 5.17
C GLY A 302 15.38 19.92 6.09
N LYS A 303 14.35 20.58 5.56
CA LYS A 303 13.20 21.09 6.32
C LYS A 303 11.94 20.31 5.98
N PHE A 304 11.11 20.07 6.98
CA PHE A 304 9.79 19.45 6.78
C PHE A 304 8.74 20.49 6.39
N LYS A 305 7.77 20.05 5.59
CA LYS A 305 6.53 20.75 5.24
C LYS A 305 5.37 19.78 5.23
N ILE A 306 4.20 20.18 5.72
CA ILE A 306 2.97 19.40 5.65
C ILE A 306 2.46 19.45 4.21
N ALA A 307 2.30 18.28 3.61
CA ALA A 307 1.87 18.09 2.24
C ALA A 307 0.48 17.45 2.19
N VAL A 308 -0.41 18.04 1.42
CA VAL A 308 -1.62 17.40 0.91
C VAL A 308 -1.40 17.22 -0.58
N PHE A 309 -1.31 15.96 -1.02
CA PHE A 309 -0.93 15.66 -2.40
C PHE A 309 -2.11 15.74 -3.37
N THR A 310 -3.34 15.57 -2.88
CA THR A 310 -4.57 15.60 -3.68
C THR A 310 -5.74 16.16 -2.88
N ASP A 311 -6.70 16.75 -3.59
CA ASP A 311 -7.99 17.19 -3.03
C ASP A 311 -9.00 16.03 -2.89
N SER A 312 -8.61 14.83 -3.33
CA SER A 312 -9.39 13.60 -3.33
C SER A 312 -8.59 12.43 -2.75
N LYS A 313 -9.28 11.40 -2.24
CA LYS A 313 -8.62 10.21 -1.68
C LYS A 313 -7.77 9.48 -2.72
N THR A 314 -6.46 9.31 -2.48
CA THR A 314 -5.57 8.55 -3.38
C THR A 314 -5.78 7.03 -3.21
N PRO A 315 -5.34 6.18 -4.17
CA PRO A 315 -5.35 4.72 -3.98
C PRO A 315 -4.57 4.27 -2.74
N LEU A 316 -3.46 4.93 -2.39
CA LEU A 316 -2.70 4.65 -1.17
C LEU A 316 -3.52 4.95 0.07
N GLU A 317 -4.18 6.10 0.13
CA GLU A 317 -5.03 6.49 1.27
C GLU A 317 -6.27 5.58 1.37
N ALA A 318 -6.82 5.15 0.24
CA ALA A 318 -7.89 4.16 0.18
C ALA A 318 -7.44 2.80 0.71
N PHE A 319 -6.22 2.36 0.38
CA PHE A 319 -5.59 1.16 0.93
C PHE A 319 -5.37 1.29 2.45
N LEU A 320 -4.73 2.36 2.91
CA LEU A 320 -4.49 2.61 4.33
C LEU A 320 -5.80 2.58 5.12
N GLY A 321 -6.82 3.32 4.66
CA GLY A 321 -8.12 3.36 5.32
C GLY A 321 -8.92 2.06 5.28
N LYS A 322 -8.65 1.17 4.30
CA LYS A 322 -9.36 -0.11 4.18
C LYS A 322 -8.72 -1.21 5.04
N TYR A 323 -7.41 -1.18 5.22
CA TYR A 323 -6.68 -2.32 5.79
C TYR A 323 -5.87 -2.01 7.06
N LEU A 324 -5.36 -0.78 7.20
CA LEU A 324 -4.43 -0.41 8.28
C LEU A 324 -5.08 0.51 9.33
N LEU A 325 -5.78 1.55 8.90
CA LEU A 325 -6.41 2.55 9.77
C LEU A 325 -7.81 2.09 10.17
N THR A 326 -7.90 0.90 10.75
CA THR A 326 -9.15 0.24 11.14
C THR A 326 -9.00 -0.39 12.53
N ASP A 327 -10.12 -0.82 13.11
CA ASP A 327 -10.14 -1.46 14.43
C ASP A 327 -9.72 -2.94 14.41
N SER A 328 -9.48 -3.52 13.24
CA SER A 328 -9.07 -4.93 13.09
C SER A 328 -7.60 -5.06 12.64
N PRO A 329 -6.92 -6.15 13.02
CA PRO A 329 -5.54 -6.43 12.57
C PRO A 329 -5.39 -6.45 11.04
N TYR A 330 -4.25 -5.95 10.55
CA TYR A 330 -3.97 -5.84 9.12
C TYR A 330 -4.07 -7.18 8.38
N ALA A 331 -3.44 -8.22 8.91
CA ALA A 331 -3.43 -9.56 8.30
C ALA A 331 -4.85 -10.14 8.18
N GLU A 332 -5.70 -9.93 9.20
CA GLU A 332 -7.10 -10.36 9.17
C GLU A 332 -7.90 -9.61 8.10
N ASN A 333 -7.76 -8.28 8.02
CA ASN A 333 -8.46 -7.48 7.03
C ASN A 333 -8.07 -7.84 5.59
N MET A 334 -6.78 -8.06 5.36
CA MET A 334 -6.28 -8.52 4.06
C MET A 334 -6.81 -9.92 3.74
N ALA A 335 -6.76 -10.84 4.71
CA ALA A 335 -7.24 -12.22 4.53
C ALA A 335 -8.73 -12.29 4.18
N LYS A 336 -9.59 -11.46 4.78
CA LYS A 336 -11.04 -11.40 4.45
C LYS A 336 -11.29 -11.23 2.95
N LYS A 337 -10.42 -10.49 2.24
CA LYS A 337 -10.56 -10.25 0.79
C LYS A 337 -9.77 -11.25 -0.05
N PHE A 338 -8.53 -11.51 0.34
CA PHE A 338 -7.54 -12.18 -0.51
C PHE A 338 -7.27 -13.65 -0.16
N ALA A 339 -7.63 -14.08 1.05
CA ALA A 339 -7.53 -15.46 1.51
C ALA A 339 -8.79 -15.88 2.32
N PRO A 340 -10.00 -15.72 1.75
CA PRO A 340 -11.24 -15.91 2.50
C PRO A 340 -11.49 -17.36 2.92
N ASN A 341 -10.86 -18.34 2.27
CA ASN A 341 -11.05 -19.76 2.57
C ASN A 341 -9.98 -20.34 3.51
N GLY A 342 -9.09 -19.49 4.04
CA GLY A 342 -8.15 -19.84 5.10
C GLY A 342 -7.35 -21.11 4.84
N LYS A 343 -6.38 -21.06 3.92
CA LYS A 343 -5.28 -22.03 3.92
C LYS A 343 -4.03 -21.35 4.41
#